data_AF-A0A3B0YJ64-F1
#
_entry.id   AF-A0A3B0YJ64-F1
#
_cell.length_a   1.000
_cell.length_b   1.000
_cell.length_c   1.000
_cell.angle_alpha   90.00
_cell.angle_beta   90.00
_cell.angle_gamma   90.00
#
_symmetry.space_group_name_H-M   'P 1'
#
loop_
_entity.id
_entity.type
_entity.pdbx_description
1 polymer ?
#
loop_
_entity_poly.entity_id
_entity_poly.type
_entity_poly.pdbx_seq_one_letter_code
_entity_poly.pdbx_strand_id
1 'polypeptide(L)' 'MKQELLKRLYDDEDGFVERKPENCNERELRKELVAFANSVPEGLYGVIFLGVSDDGKP' A
#
# COMPACT_ATOMS: atom_id res chain seq x y z
N MET A 1 3.32 9.72 12.58
CA MET A 1 2.30 9.25 11.63
C MET A 1 2.51 9.82 10.22
N LYS A 2 2.40 11.13 9.96
CA LYS A 2 2.60 11.70 8.60
C LYS A 2 4.00 11.43 8.01
N GLN A 3 5.06 11.66 8.78
CA GLN A 3 6.43 11.42 8.30
C GLN A 3 6.74 9.92 8.07
N GLU A 4 6.13 9.04 8.87
CA GLU A 4 6.23 7.59 8.72
C GLU A 4 5.59 7.13 7.41
N LEU A 5 4.39 7.63 7.10
CA LEU A 5 3.71 7.33 5.84
C LEU A 5 4.51 7.86 4.64
N LEU A 6 5.12 9.05 4.74
CA LEU A 6 6.00 9.56 3.69
C LEU A 6 7.26 8.71 3.51
N LYS A 7 7.81 8.14 4.58
CA LYS A 7 8.93 7.20 4.47
C LYS A 7 8.50 5.96 3.69
N ARG A 8 7.39 5.33 4.09
CA ARG A 8 6.82 4.14 3.42
C ARG A 8 6.42 4.39 1.97
N LEU A 9 6.03 5.62 1.63
CA LEU A 9 5.71 5.99 0.25
C LEU A 9 6.91 5.79 -0.70
N TYR A 10 8.14 5.93 -0.21
CA TYR A 10 9.37 5.81 -1.01
C TYR A 10 10.21 4.58 -0.65
N ASP A 11 9.71 3.71 0.23
CA ASP A 11 10.42 2.51 0.70
C ASP A 11 9.94 1.31 -0.10
N ASP A 12 10.83 0.72 -0.92
CA ASP A 12 10.50 -0.44 -1.77
C ASP A 12 10.71 -1.79 -1.07
N GLU A 13 11.23 -1.79 0.17
CA GLU A 13 11.48 -3.02 0.95
C GLU A 13 10.32 -3.38 1.92
N ASP A 14 9.25 -2.60 1.98
CA ASP A 14 8.11 -2.86 2.88
C ASP A 14 7.06 -3.78 2.22
N GLY A 15 7.06 -5.06 2.61
CA GLY A 15 6.10 -6.07 2.12
C GLY A 15 4.64 -5.86 2.53
N PHE A 16 4.33 -4.83 3.33
CA PHE A 16 2.96 -4.45 3.70
C PHE A 16 2.58 -3.05 3.19
N VAL A 17 3.28 -2.58 2.16
CA VAL A 17 2.95 -1.35 1.43
C VAL A 17 2.62 -1.72 -0.01
N GLU A 18 1.52 -1.18 -0.50
CA GLU A 18 1.14 -1.27 -1.90
C GLU A 18 0.88 0.13 -2.47
N ARG A 19 1.25 0.34 -3.74
CA ARG A 19 0.97 1.57 -4.50
C ARG A 19 0.06 1.20 -5.66
N LYS A 20 -1.02 1.97 -5.82
CA LYS A 20 -1.98 1.77 -6.91
C LYS A 20 -2.14 3.08 -7.68
N PRO A 21 -2.01 3.06 -9.02
CA PRO A 21 -2.20 4.25 -9.84
C PRO A 21 -3.66 4.73 -9.81
N GLU A 22 -3.91 5.95 -10.29
CA GLU A 22 -5.24 6.58 -10.24
C GLU A 22 -6.34 5.77 -10.96
N ASN A 23 -5.95 4.99 -11.97
CA ASN A 23 -6.86 4.12 -12.73
C ASN A 23 -7.05 2.72 -12.13
N CYS A 24 -6.58 2.47 -10.90
CA CYS A 24 -6.78 1.19 -10.23
C CYS A 24 -8.27 0.90 -10.05
N ASN A 25 -8.67 -0.34 -10.36
CA ASN A 25 -10.07 -0.74 -10.30
C ASN A 25 -10.41 -1.43 -8.97
N GLU A 26 -11.71 -1.47 -8.64
CA GLU A 26 -12.24 -2.06 -7.40
C GLU A 26 -11.79 -3.51 -7.18
N ARG A 27 -11.66 -4.30 -8.25
CA ARG A 27 -11.27 -5.70 -8.16
C ARG A 27 -9.82 -5.85 -7.68
N GLU A 28 -8.92 -5.00 -8.14
CA GLU A 28 -7.53 -4.98 -7.70
C GLU A 28 -7.41 -4.56 -6.24
N LEU A 29 -8.11 -3.49 -5.86
CA LEU A 29 -8.16 -3.05 -4.46
C LEU A 29 -8.68 -4.15 -3.54
N ARG A 30 -9.76 -4.85 -3.94
CA ARG A 30 -10.30 -5.96 -3.14
C ARG A 30 -9.29 -7.10 -2.99
N LYS A 31 -8.54 -7.44 -4.04
CA LYS A 31 -7.50 -8.48 -3.95
C LYS A 31 -6.43 -8.09 -2.94
N GLU A 32 -5.98 -6.84 -2.99
CA GLU A 32 -4.96 -6.33 -2.07
C GLU A 32 -5.44 -6.35 -0.62
N LEU A 33 -6.66 -5.87 -0.38
CA LEU A 33 -7.26 -5.91 0.96
C LEU A 33 -7.35 -7.34 1.50
N VAL A 34 -7.72 -8.31 0.67
CA VAL A 34 -7.75 -9.74 1.05
C VAL A 34 -6.34 -10.27 1.31
N ALA A 35 -5.35 -9.88 0.51
CA ALA A 35 -3.96 -10.29 0.72
C ALA A 35 -3.46 -9.79 2.08
N PHE A 36 -3.62 -8.49 2.37
CA PHE A 36 -3.21 -7.89 3.64
C PHE A 36 -3.95 -8.48 4.84
N ALA A 37 -5.26 -8.70 4.72
CA ALA A 37 -6.04 -9.32 5.80
C ALA A 37 -5.55 -10.73 6.18
N ASN A 38 -4.93 -11.45 5.25
CA ASN A 38 -4.39 -12.78 5.50
C ASN A 38 -2.91 -12.80 5.93
N SER A 39 -2.16 -11.72 5.66
CA SER A 39 -0.69 -11.72 5.81
C SER A 39 -0.14 -10.75 6.84
N VAL A 40 -0.84 -9.65 7.14
CA VAL A 40 -0.37 -8.64 8.10
C VAL A 40 -0.44 -9.23 9.51
N PRO A 41 0.69 -9.32 10.24
CA PRO A 41 0.70 -9.81 11.61
C PRO A 41 -0.13 -8.94 12.54
N GLU A 42 -0.69 -9.53 13.59
CA GLU A 42 -1.40 -8.80 14.63
C GLU A 42 -0.53 -7.68 15.23
N GLY A 43 -1.14 -6.52 15.48
CA GLY A 43 -0.46 -5.33 16.00
C GLY A 43 0.27 -4.49 14.95
N LEU A 44 0.30 -4.92 13.68
CA LEU A 44 0.78 -4.14 12.55
C LEU A 44 -0.38 -3.66 11.65
N TYR A 45 -0.04 -2.82 10.68
CA TYR A 45 -0.97 -2.34 9.65
C TYR A 45 -0.28 -2.33 8.29
N GLY A 46 -1.02 -2.75 7.26
CA GLY A 46 -0.65 -2.52 5.87
C GLY A 46 -1.14 -1.16 5.38
N VAL A 47 -0.50 -0.62 4.34
CA VAL A 47 -0.84 0.68 3.74
C VAL A 47 -1.02 0.52 2.24
N ILE A 48 -2.14 1.03 1.71
CA ILE A 48 -2.36 1.14 0.26
C ILE A 48 -2.36 2.63 -0.08
N PHE A 49 -1.40 3.07 -0.90
CA PHE A 49 -1.37 4.42 -1.46
C PHE A 49 -2.14 4.45 -2.79
N LEU A 50 -3.13 5.33 -2.90
CA LEU A 50 -3.96 5.49 -4.09
C LEU A 50 -3.54 6.72 -4.90
N GLY A 51 -3.56 6.59 -6.23
CA GLY A 51 -3.08 7.65 -7.13
C GLY A 51 -1.56 7.78 -7.10
N VAL A 52 -0.87 6.66 -6.84
CA VAL A 52 0.58 6.60 -6.70
C VAL A 52 1.10 5.44 -7.56
N SER A 53 2.01 5.77 -8.46
CA SER A 53 2.79 4.83 -9.27
C SER A 53 3.79 4.04 -8.40
N ASP A 54 4.30 2.94 -8.92
CA ASP A 54 5.18 2.03 -8.16
C ASP A 54 6.43 2.72 -7.59
N ASP A 55 6.90 3.80 -8.22
CA ASP A 55 8.06 4.61 -7.79
C ASP A 55 7.75 5.69 -6.74
N GLY A 56 6.54 5.69 -6.17
CA GLY A 56 6.11 6.64 -5.15
C GLY A 56 5.76 8.03 -5.68
N LYS A 57 5.65 8.19 -7.01
CA LYS A 57 5.19 9.42 -7.66
C LYS A 57 3.71 9.33 -8.05
N PRO A 58 3.02 10.48 -8.28
CA PRO A 58 1.69 10.48 -8.86
C PRO A 58 1.66 9.74 -10.21
#